data_AF-A0A4R2P627-F1
#
_entry.id   AF-A0A4R2P627-F1
#
_cell.length_a   1.000
_cell.length_b   1.000
_cell.length_c   1.000
_cell.angle_alpha   90.00
_cell.angle_beta   90.00
_cell.angle_gamma   90.00
#
_symmetry.space_group_name_H-M   'P 1'
#
loop_
_entity.id
_entity.type
_entity.pdbx_description
1 polymer ?
#
loop_
_entity_poly.entity_id
_entity_poly.type
_entity_poly.pdbx_seq_one_letter_code
_entity_poly.pdbx_strand_id
1 'polypeptide(L)'
;MKQTIGLLTIGQSPRVDMTPEMKLILGEHVELVEMGAIDGLSEKELQDFAPSPGGAVYISRLKDGRSSGYPNKLCCLSCRKRLNAWRKGAFRRQF
;
A
#
# COMPACT_ATOMS: atom_id res chain seq x y z
N MET A 1 -25.30 -5.08 8.82
CA MET A 1 -24.13 -5.67 8.13
C MET A 1 -23.03 -4.62 8.09
N LYS A 2 -21.78 -4.94 8.41
CA LYS A 2 -20.67 -3.99 8.23
C LYS A 2 -20.33 -3.87 6.75
N GLN A 3 -20.13 -2.65 6.26
CA GLN A 3 -19.65 -2.41 4.90
C GLN A 3 -18.13 -2.53 4.88
N THR A 4 -17.56 -3.28 3.94
CA THR A 4 -16.11 -3.43 3.84
C THR A 4 -15.59 -2.53 2.73
N ILE A 5 -14.65 -1.64 3.07
CA ILE A 5 -13.89 -0.84 2.11
C ILE A 5 -12.45 -1.33 2.19
N GLY A 6 -11.87 -1.72 1.08
CA GLY A 6 -10.42 -1.97 1.09
C GLY A 6 -9.63 -0.79 0.55
N LEU A 7 -8.46 -0.60 1.15
CA LEU A 7 -7.59 0.54 0.99
C LEU A 7 -6.27 0.05 0.41
N LEU A 8 -6.03 0.35 -0.87
CA LEU A 8 -4.76 0.06 -1.52
C LEU A 8 -3.89 1.32 -1.52
N THR A 9 -2.79 1.30 -0.78
CA THR A 9 -1.84 2.41 -0.71
C THR A 9 -0.67 2.20 -1.66
N ILE A 10 -0.04 3.28 -2.14
CA ILE A 10 1.21 3.22 -2.92
C ILE A 10 2.38 2.73 -2.05
N GLY A 11 2.36 3.07 -0.77
CA GLY A 11 3.39 2.73 0.21
C GLY A 11 3.17 1.37 0.88
N GLN A 12 3.59 1.29 2.14
CA GLN A 12 3.26 0.18 3.03
C GLN A 12 1.94 0.44 3.78
N SER A 13 1.27 -0.63 4.18
CA SER A 13 0.07 -0.61 5.01
C SER A 13 0.30 -1.30 6.37
N PRO A 14 -0.43 -0.92 7.43
CA PRO A 14 -1.40 0.17 7.48
C PRO A 14 -0.75 1.55 7.43
N ARG A 15 -1.45 2.58 6.93
CA ARG A 15 -0.99 3.97 7.00
C ARG A 15 -1.36 4.54 8.37
N VAL A 16 -0.49 4.31 9.36
CA VAL A 16 -0.73 4.72 10.76
C VAL A 16 -0.96 6.22 10.94
N ASP A 17 -0.56 7.02 9.97
CA ASP A 17 -0.71 8.48 9.93
C ASP A 17 -1.99 8.96 9.22
N MET A 18 -2.81 8.06 8.67
CA MET A 18 -3.99 8.45 7.89
C MET A 18 -5.18 7.53 8.07
N THR A 19 -4.98 6.20 8.17
CA THR A 19 -6.05 5.23 8.41
C THR A 19 -6.87 5.54 9.68
N PRO A 20 -6.28 5.95 10.83
CA PRO A 20 -7.08 6.33 12.00
C PRO A 20 -8.04 7.49 11.71
N GLU A 21 -7.59 8.50 10.97
CA GLU A 21 -8.42 9.65 10.60
C GLU A 21 -9.57 9.24 9.67
N MET A 22 -9.32 8.35 8.71
CA MET A 22 -10.38 7.80 7.85
C MET A 22 -11.44 7.06 8.68
N LYS A 23 -11.03 6.27 9.67
CA LYS A 23 -11.97 5.53 10.53
C LYS A 23 -12.88 6.46 11.32
N LEU A 24 -12.38 7.62 11.76
CA LEU A 24 -13.20 8.63 12.45
C LEU A 24 -14.31 9.19 11.54
N ILE A 25 -14.02 9.39 10.25
CA ILE A 25 -14.97 9.93 9.28
C ILE A 25 -15.96 8.85 8.81
N LEU A 26 -15.46 7.64 8.53
CA LEU A 26 -16.27 6.53 8.01
C LEU A 26 -17.10 5.83 9.08
N GLY A 27 -16.68 5.88 10.35
CA GLY A 27 -17.39 5.30 11.49
C GLY A 27 -17.29 3.76 11.58
N GLU A 28 -17.76 3.24 12.72
CA GLU A 28 -17.63 1.82 13.12
C GLU A 28 -18.40 0.80 12.26
N HIS A 29 -19.29 1.29 11.41
CA HIS A 29 -20.06 0.46 10.48
C HIS A 29 -19.25 0.07 9.23
N VAL A 30 -18.08 0.72 9.02
CA VAL A 30 -17.15 0.41 7.95
C VAL A 30 -15.95 -0.39 8.50
N GLU A 31 -15.66 -1.52 7.86
CA GLU A 31 -14.42 -2.26 8.05
C GLU A 31 -13.42 -1.82 6.99
N LEU A 32 -12.27 -1.30 7.42
CA LEU A 32 -11.16 -0.99 6.52
C LEU A 32 -10.25 -2.20 6.37
N VAL A 33 -10.03 -2.58 5.12
CA VAL A 33 -9.18 -3.69 4.72
C VAL A 33 -7.96 -3.15 3.99
N GLU A 34 -6.79 -3.15 4.64
CA GLU A 34 -5.64 -2.40 4.14
C GLU A 34 -4.64 -3.29 3.39
N MET A 35 -4.06 -2.74 2.33
CA MET A 35 -2.92 -3.32 1.63
C MET A 35 -2.06 -2.20 1.04
N GLY A 36 -0.74 -2.30 1.12
CA GLY A 36 0.19 -1.33 0.55
C GLY A 36 0.99 -1.94 -0.58
N ALA A 37 1.21 -1.22 -1.68
CA ALA A 37 1.91 -1.71 -2.88
C ALA A 37 3.25 -2.38 -2.56
N ILE A 38 3.93 -1.94 -1.51
CA ILE A 38 5.27 -2.42 -1.14
C ILE A 38 5.31 -3.18 0.20
N ASP A 39 4.18 -3.67 0.70
CA ASP A 39 4.18 -4.55 1.89
C ASP A 39 4.95 -5.84 1.65
N GLY A 40 5.74 -6.24 2.64
CA GLY A 40 6.50 -7.49 2.61
C GLY A 40 7.74 -7.46 1.71
N LEU A 41 8.02 -6.34 1.03
CA LEU A 41 9.26 -6.17 0.27
C LEU A 41 10.41 -5.82 1.22
N SER A 42 11.54 -6.48 1.02
CA SER A 42 12.81 -6.20 1.69
C SER A 42 13.49 -4.94 1.13
N GLU A 43 14.39 -4.35 1.90
CA GLU A 43 15.18 -3.19 1.46
C GLU A 43 15.93 -3.47 0.14
N LYS A 44 16.43 -4.69 -0.05
CA LYS A 44 17.11 -5.08 -1.30
C LYS A 44 16.16 -5.09 -2.48
N GLU A 45 14.97 -5.68 -2.32
CA GLU A 45 13.94 -5.65 -3.37
C GLU A 45 13.52 -4.20 -3.66
N LEU A 46 13.42 -3.36 -2.63
CA LEU A 46 13.16 -1.93 -2.75
C LEU A 46 14.27 -1.15 -3.48
N GLN A 47 15.51 -1.62 -3.45
CA GLN A 47 16.64 -1.03 -4.19
C GLN A 47 16.71 -1.48 -5.64
N ASP A 48 16.29 -2.71 -5.96
CA ASP A 48 16.10 -3.18 -7.36
C ASP A 48 15.10 -2.29 -8.13
N PHE A 49 14.37 -1.48 -7.37
CA PHE A 49 13.38 -0.54 -7.79
C PHE A 49 13.87 0.90 -7.80
N ALA A 50 15.16 1.21 -7.67
CA ALA A 50 15.62 2.60 -7.67
C ALA A 50 15.20 3.35 -8.96
N PRO A 51 14.74 4.61 -8.86
CA PRO A 51 14.35 5.40 -10.02
C PRO A 51 15.53 5.68 -10.96
N SER A 52 15.28 5.58 -12.27
CA SER A 52 16.25 6.02 -13.27
C SER A 52 16.41 7.55 -13.24
N PRO A 53 17.59 8.09 -13.61
CA PRO A 53 17.80 9.53 -13.70
C PRO A 53 16.72 10.21 -14.58
N GLY A 54 16.09 11.27 -14.07
CA GLY A 54 15.05 12.02 -14.76
C GLY A 54 13.64 11.40 -14.74
N GLY A 55 13.44 10.25 -14.08
CA GLY A 55 12.12 9.63 -13.90
C GLY A 55 11.32 10.26 -12.75
N ALA A 56 9.99 10.19 -12.84
CA ALA A 56 9.11 10.57 -11.73
C ALA A 56 9.29 9.61 -10.54
N VAL A 57 9.57 10.20 -9.37
CA VAL A 57 9.80 9.48 -8.11
C VAL A 57 8.62 9.71 -7.16
N TYR A 58 8.11 8.62 -6.60
CA TYR A 58 7.19 8.65 -5.47
C TYR A 58 7.94 8.37 -4.18
N ILE A 59 7.74 9.20 -3.18
CA ILE A 59 8.34 9.04 -1.86
C ILE A 59 7.28 8.47 -0.93
N SER A 60 7.60 7.37 -0.25
CA SER A 60 6.72 6.80 0.77
C SER A 60 7.45 6.70 2.10
N ARG A 61 6.70 6.96 3.18
CA ARG A 61 7.06 6.58 4.54
C ARG A 61 6.96 5.06 4.69
N LEU A 62 7.99 4.46 5.29
CA LEU A 62 8.07 3.05 5.66
C LEU A 62 7.57 2.84 7.11
N LYS A 63 7.30 1.59 7.47
CA LYS A 63 6.84 1.21 8.84
C LYS A 63 7.83 1.60 9.94
N ASP A 64 9.12 1.62 9.63
CA ASP A 64 10.19 2.03 10.54
C ASP A 64 10.37 3.56 10.64
N GLY A 65 9.53 4.34 9.94
CA GLY A 65 9.57 5.79 9.93
C GLY A 65 10.55 6.41 8.93
N ARG A 66 11.39 5.61 8.26
CA ARG A 66 12.24 6.10 7.16
C ARG A 66 11.39 6.45 5.93
N SER A 67 11.97 7.20 5.00
CA SER A 67 11.38 7.48 3.69
C SER A 67 12.21 6.82 2.61
N SER A 68 11.55 6.24 1.61
CA SER A 68 12.22 5.66 0.45
C SER A 68 11.49 6.06 -0.83
N GLY A 69 12.29 6.30 -1.88
CA GLY A 69 11.84 6.79 -3.17
C GLY A 69 11.78 5.67 -4.20
N TYR A 70 10.70 5.64 -4.99
CA TYR A 70 10.43 4.59 -5.98
C TYR A 70 9.99 5.18 -7.32
N PRO A 71 10.16 4.49 -8.46
CA PRO A 71 9.78 4.95 -9.78
C PRO A 71 8.28 4.77 -9.97
N ASN A 72 7.66 5.72 -10.67
CA ASN A 72 6.22 5.66 -10.95
C ASN A 72 5.75 4.34 -11.58
N LYS A 73 6.43 3.88 -12.64
CA LYS A 73 6.05 2.66 -13.39
C LYS A 73 5.94 1.42 -12.49
N LEU A 74 6.80 1.34 -11.49
CA LEU A 74 6.82 0.21 -10.59
C LEU A 74 5.70 0.27 -9.56
N CYS A 75 5.43 1.43 -8.98
CA CYS A 75 4.27 1.62 -8.12
C CYS A 75 3.00 1.11 -8.84
N CYS A 76 2.81 1.50 -10.10
CA CYS A 76 1.69 1.04 -10.91
C CYS A 76 1.67 -0.50 -11.07
N LEU A 77 2.82 -1.12 -11.30
CA LEU A 77 2.91 -2.58 -11.46
C LEU A 77 2.57 -3.32 -10.16
N SER A 78 3.11 -2.86 -9.02
CA SER A 78 2.88 -3.51 -7.74
C SER A 78 1.44 -3.33 -7.26
N CYS A 79 0.87 -2.13 -7.39
CA CYS A 79 -0.55 -1.88 -7.14
C CYS A 79 -1.43 -2.80 -8.01
N ARG A 80 -1.11 -2.94 -9.31
CA ARG A 80 -1.86 -3.82 -10.21
C ARG A 80 -1.79 -5.29 -9.79
N LYS A 81 -0.62 -5.79 -9.37
CA LYS A 81 -0.46 -7.16 -8.86
C LYS A 81 -1.37 -7.40 -7.65
N ARG A 82 -1.38 -6.47 -6.70
CA ARG A 82 -2.20 -6.53 -5.49
C ARG A 82 -3.70 -6.46 -5.76
N LEU A 83 -4.11 -5.52 -6.61
CA LEU A 83 -5.51 -5.41 -7.01
C LEU A 83 -5.99 -6.68 -7.72
N ASN A 84 -5.16 -7.27 -8.57
CA ASN A 84 -5.49 -8.54 -9.23
C ASN A 84 -5.59 -9.71 -8.24
N ALA A 85 -4.70 -9.80 -7.25
CA ALA A 85 -4.80 -10.80 -6.18
C ALA A 85 -6.10 -10.63 -5.39
N TRP A 86 -6.47 -9.39 -5.09
CA TRP A 86 -7.71 -9.07 -4.37
C TRP A 86 -8.96 -9.45 -5.17
N ARG A 87 -9.00 -9.15 -6.48
CA ARG A 87 -10.10 -9.57 -7.38
C ARG A 87 -10.29 -11.08 -7.46
N LYS A 88 -9.21 -11.86 -7.24
CA LYS A 88 -9.25 -13.33 -7.23
C LYS A 88 -9.67 -13.93 -5.89
N GLY A 89 -10.09 -13.12 -4.92
CA GLY A 89 -10.57 -13.60 -3.62
C GLY A 89 -9.46 -14.02 -2.65
N ALA A 90 -8.19 -13.77 -3.00
CA ALA A 90 -7.03 -14.15 -2.18
C ALA A 90 -6.95 -13.39 -0.83
N PHE A 91 -7.80 -12.38 -0.61
CA PHE A 91 -7.74 -11.53 0.57
C PHE A 91 -8.37 -12.16 1.83
N ARG A 92 -9.26 -13.16 1.72
CA ARG A 92 -9.92 -13.75 2.90
C ARG A 92 -9.01 -14.61 3.80
N ARG A 93 -7.74 -14.82 3.44
CA ARG A 93 -6.78 -15.60 4.23
C ARG A 93 -5.43 -14.88 4.20
N GLN A 94 -4.95 -14.48 5.37
CA GLN A 94 -3.58 -14.01 5.64
C GLN A 94 -3.19 -12.67 4.99
N PHE A 95 -3.23 -11.61 5.79
CA PHE A 95 -2.06 -10.83 6.18
C PHE A 95 -2.29 -10.27 7.59
#